data_AF-A0A248HEF8-F1
#
_entry.id   AF-A0A248HEF8-F1
#
_cell.length_a   1.000
_cell.length_b   1.000
_cell.length_c   1.000
_cell.angle_alpha   90.00
_cell.angle_beta   90.00
_cell.angle_gamma   90.00
#
_symmetry.space_group_name_H-M   'P 1'
#
loop_
_entity.id
_entity.type
_entity.pdbx_description
1 polymer ?
#
loop_
_entity_poly.entity_id
_entity_poly.type
_entity_poly.pdbx_seq_one_letter_code
_entity_poly.pdbx_strand_id
1 'polypeptide(L)' 'SKWESDYNTRATNHNTDGSTDYGIFQINSRWWCNNGNTPTSNACHIQCSQLLTDDVSVAINCAKRVVQDPNG' A
#
# COMPACT_ATOMS: atom_id res chain seq x y z
N SER A 1 14.47 1.75 -0.01
CA SER A 1 14.13 1.26 1.34
C SER A 1 14.42 2.24 2.48
N LYS A 2 15.55 2.98 2.49
CA LYS A 2 15.80 4.03 3.51
C LYS A 2 15.00 5.32 3.28
N TRP A 3 14.61 5.60 2.04
CA TRP A 3 13.99 6.87 1.64
C TRP A 3 12.46 6.88 1.67
N GLU A 4 11.79 5.75 1.92
CA GLU A 4 10.32 5.67 1.89
C GLU A 4 9.66 5.54 3.27
N SER A 5 10.30 4.88 4.23
CA SER A 5 9.65 4.57 5.52
C SER A 5 10.60 4.41 6.70
N ASP A 6 11.92 4.54 6.50
CA ASP A 6 12.93 4.28 7.54
C ASP A 6 12.82 2.87 8.18
N TYR A 7 12.39 1.87 7.38
CA TYR A 7 12.03 0.51 7.81
C TYR A 7 10.82 0.41 8.74
N ASN A 8 10.01 1.47 8.86
CA ASN A 8 8.79 1.44 9.64
C ASN A 8 7.66 0.79 8.83
N THR A 9 7.30 -0.44 9.21
CA THR A 9 6.15 -1.18 8.65
C THR A 9 4.82 -0.44 8.83
N ARG A 10 4.77 0.58 9.68
CA ARG A 10 3.58 1.39 9.98
C ARG A 10 3.59 2.77 9.35
N ALA A 11 4.47 3.00 8.36
CA ALA A 11 4.51 4.27 7.64
C ALA A 11 3.19 4.51 6.89
N THR A 12 2.64 5.70 7.07
CA THR A 12 1.46 6.18 6.34
C THR A 12 1.76 7.56 5.78
N ASN A 13 1.60 7.76 4.47
CA ASN A 13 1.76 9.05 3.83
C ASN A 13 0.45 9.49 3.17
N HIS A 14 -0.01 10.71 3.45
CA HIS A 14 -1.27 11.22 2.94
C HIS A 14 -1.01 12.10 1.71
N ASN A 15 -1.60 11.73 0.58
CA ASN A 15 -1.47 12.46 -0.67
C ASN A 15 -2.49 13.58 -0.77
N THR A 16 -2.15 14.61 -1.54
CA THR A 16 -3.02 15.78 -1.78
C THR A 16 -4.31 15.43 -2.53
N ASP A 17 -4.35 14.29 -3.21
CA ASP A 17 -5.54 13.76 -3.90
C ASP A 17 -6.49 12.99 -2.96
N GLY A 18 -6.16 12.91 -1.66
CA GLY A 18 -6.92 12.21 -0.63
C GLY A 18 -6.52 10.74 -0.45
N SER A 19 -5.75 10.16 -1.38
CA SER A 19 -5.22 8.79 -1.22
C SER A 19 -4.17 8.72 -0.12
N THR A 20 -3.88 7.52 0.35
CA THR A 20 -2.87 7.31 1.38
C THR A 20 -2.00 6.12 1.00
N ASP A 21 -0.69 6.26 1.17
CA ASP A 21 0.29 5.22 0.95
C ASP A 21 0.57 4.50 2.26
N TYR A 22 0.58 3.16 2.22
CA TYR A 22 0.63 2.32 3.42
C TYR A 22 1.83 1.38 3.43
N GLY A 23 2.44 1.27 4.61
CA GLY A 23 3.40 0.24 4.95
C GLY A 23 4.78 0.45 4.33
N ILE A 24 5.59 -0.62 4.41
CA ILE A 24 7.01 -0.58 4.05
C ILE A 24 7.27 -0.25 2.58
N PHE A 25 6.35 -0.63 1.69
CA PHE A 25 6.43 -0.40 0.23
C PHE A 25 5.58 0.78 -0.24
N GLN A 26 5.03 1.59 0.68
CA GLN A 26 4.21 2.76 0.36
C GLN A 26 3.12 2.45 -0.68
N ILE A 27 2.35 1.38 -0.46
CA ILE A 27 1.30 0.93 -1.37
C ILE A 27 0.09 1.87 -1.29
N ASN A 28 -0.27 2.47 -2.43
CA ASN A 28 -1.30 3.50 -2.52
C ASN A 28 -2.75 2.95 -2.44
N SER A 29 -3.60 3.59 -1.64
CA SER A 29 -5.01 3.21 -1.47
C SER A 29 -5.93 3.51 -2.64
N ARG A 30 -5.52 4.34 -3.61
CA ARG A 30 -6.33 4.63 -4.80
C ARG A 30 -6.44 3.43 -5.73
N TRP A 31 -5.43 2.56 -5.72
CA TRP A 31 -5.31 1.49 -6.71
C TRP A 31 -5.27 0.09 -6.08
N TRP A 32 -4.55 -0.06 -4.97
CA TRP A 32 -4.09 -1.39 -4.55
C TRP A 32 -4.83 -1.95 -3.35
N CYS A 33 -5.19 -1.12 -2.38
CA CYS A 33 -5.84 -1.55 -1.13
C CYS A 33 -7.04 -0.66 -0.79
N ASN A 34 -7.97 -1.17 0.02
CA ASN A 34 -9.13 -0.42 0.49
C ASN A 34 -8.93 0.12 1.91
N ASN A 35 -9.07 1.44 2.10
CA ASN A 35 -9.03 2.11 3.40
C ASN A 35 -10.39 2.64 3.87
N GLY A 36 -11.46 2.43 3.11
CA GLY A 36 -12.81 2.92 3.41
C GLY A 36 -13.02 4.42 3.22
N ASN A 37 -11.96 5.19 2.92
CA ASN A 37 -12.00 6.65 2.82
C ASN A 37 -11.86 7.14 1.37
N THR A 38 -11.10 6.43 0.54
CA THR A 38 -10.90 6.78 -0.87
C THR A 38 -11.49 5.74 -1.81
N PRO A 39 -12.18 6.15 -2.89
CA PRO A 39 -12.55 5.25 -3.98
C PRO A 39 -11.30 4.53 -4.49
N THR A 40 -11.40 3.21 -4.65
CA THR A 40 -10.25 2.37 -4.98
C THR A 40 -10.62 1.24 -5.93
N SER A 41 -9.69 0.87 -6.82
CA SER A 41 -9.80 -0.37 -7.58
C SER A 41 -9.55 -1.61 -6.73
N ASN A 42 -8.86 -1.45 -5.59
CA ASN A 42 -8.48 -2.51 -4.66
C ASN A 42 -7.91 -3.74 -5.37
N ALA A 43 -6.93 -3.55 -6.26
CA ALA A 43 -6.41 -4.62 -7.11
C ALA A 43 -5.78 -5.78 -6.31
N CYS A 44 -5.27 -5.52 -5.10
CA CYS A 44 -4.76 -6.56 -4.21
C CYS A 44 -5.86 -7.22 -3.35
N HIS A 45 -7.11 -6.74 -3.40
CA HIS A 45 -8.25 -7.27 -2.65
C HIS A 45 -8.04 -7.35 -1.12
N ILE A 46 -7.35 -6.35 -0.56
CA ILE A 46 -6.99 -6.30 0.87
C ILE A 46 -7.42 -4.98 1.50
N GLN A 47 -7.51 -4.97 2.83
CA GLN A 47 -7.61 -3.70 3.56
C GLN A 47 -6.23 -3.06 3.72
N CYS A 48 -6.11 -1.74 3.57
CA CYS A 48 -4.83 -1.05 3.73
C CYS A 48 -4.24 -1.20 5.15
N SER A 49 -5.06 -1.46 6.16
CA SER A 49 -4.62 -1.79 7.52
C SER A 49 -3.78 -3.07 7.59
N GLN A 50 -3.98 -4.02 6.67
CA GLN A 50 -3.19 -5.25 6.58
C GLN A 50 -1.77 -5.03 6.04
N LEU A 51 -1.48 -3.84 5.51
CA LEU A 51 -0.13 -3.45 5.09
C LEU A 51 0.68 -2.82 6.22
N LEU A 52 0.03 -2.52 7.36
CA LEU A 52 0.64 -1.92 8.56
C LEU A 52 0.97 -2.98 9.63
N THR A 53 0.81 -4.27 9.32
CA THR A 53 1.13 -5.37 10.23
C THR A 53 2.61 -5.73 10.14
N ASP A 54 3.14 -6.32 11.22
CA ASP A 54 4.53 -6.82 11.24
C ASP A 54 4.74 -7.99 10.25
N ASP A 55 3.66 -8.70 9.89
CA ASP A 55 3.69 -9.67 8.80
C ASP A 55 3.68 -8.96 7.45
N VAL A 56 4.86 -8.88 6.83
CA VAL A 56 5.06 -8.29 5.49
C VAL A 56 4.63 -9.19 4.35
N SER A 57 4.16 -10.42 4.60
CA SER A 57 3.76 -11.37 3.55
C SER A 57 2.64 -10.81 2.66
N VAL A 58 1.67 -10.13 3.27
CA VAL A 58 0.57 -9.45 2.56
C VAL A 58 1.11 -8.32 1.69
N ALA A 59 2.02 -7.51 2.24
CA ALA A 59 2.66 -6.42 1.52
C ALA A 59 3.51 -6.91 0.33
N ILE A 60 4.26 -8.01 0.50
CA ILE A 60 5.05 -8.64 -0.56
C ILE A 60 4.16 -9.18 -1.68
N ASN A 61 3.06 -9.86 -1.33
CA ASN A 61 2.13 -10.40 -2.32
C ASN A 61 1.46 -9.29 -3.12
N CYS A 62 1.06 -8.20 -2.46
CA CYS A 62 0.50 -7.04 -3.15
C CYS A 62 1.56 -6.37 -4.04
N ALA A 63 2.78 -6.17 -3.56
CA ALA A 63 3.88 -5.61 -4.37
C ALA A 63 4.20 -6.47 -5.61
N LYS A 64 4.14 -7.81 -5.50
CA LYS A 64 4.26 -8.71 -6.66
C LYS A 64 3.15 -8.49 -7.68
N ARG A 65 1.93 -8.19 -7.23
CA ARG A 65 0.81 -7.86 -8.13
C ARG A 65 1.00 -6.49 -8.79
N VAL A 66 1.58 -5.52 -8.08
CA VAL A 66 1.92 -4.19 -8.61
C VAL A 66 2.87 -4.31 -9.80
N VAL A 67 4.00 -5.02 -9.64
CA VAL A 67 5.02 -5.17 -10.70
C VAL A 67 4.59 -6.05 -11.87
N GLN A 68 3.50 -6.79 -11.73
CA GLN A 68 2.90 -7.57 -12.82
C GLN A 68 1.92 -6.75 -13.66
N ASP A 69 1.48 -5.59 -13.17
CA ASP A 69 0.66 -4.67 -13.94
C ASP A 69 1.56 -3.91 -14.93
N PRO A 70 1.17 -3.74 -16.21
CA PRO A 70 2.00 -3.05 -17.21
C PRO A 70 2.37 -1.60 -16.87
N ASN A 71 1.76 -1.01 -15.84
CA ASN A 71 2.08 0.31 -15.29
C ASN A 71 2.88 0.25 -13.96
N GLY A 72 3.46 -0.91 -13.62
CA GLY A 72 4.31 -1.10 -12.44
C GLY A 72 5.62 -0.34 -12.49
#